data_AF-A0A2V2UTX5-F1
#
_entry.id   AF-A0A2V2UTX5-F1
#
_cell.length_a   1.000
_cell.length_b   1.000
_cell.length_c   1.000
_cell.angle_alpha   90.00
_cell.angle_beta   90.00
_cell.angle_gamma   90.00
#
_symmetry.space_group_name_H-M   'P 1'
#
loop_
_entity.id
_entity.type
_entity.pdbx_description
1 polymer ?
#
loop_
_entity_poly.entity_id
_entity_poly.type
_entity_poly.pdbx_seq_one_letter_code
_entity_poly.pdbx_strand_id
1 'polypeptide(L)'
;MKLNDFLTKELDGRGVVDTNRSVLLEEFFKDPKKYIRDKGALKEIQASDAYLRAVRALREEMDMEEDLIKLHYNHLSTLFGWSLATAEIKASVHEITRSFLDAALEEVRNPTTTGASEKLEGYYESVYNARWSHVVELPDSKKKEMGMEVHEGKPKKSWT
;
A
#
# COMPACT_ATOMS: atom_id res chain seq x y z
N MET A 1 -9.79 -3.61 19.84
CA MET A 1 -10.10 -3.40 21.28
C MET A 1 -11.16 -4.40 21.73
N LYS A 2 -11.11 -4.92 22.96
CA LYS A 2 -12.13 -5.84 23.50
C LYS A 2 -13.18 -5.11 24.33
N LEU A 3 -14.30 -5.77 24.59
CA LEU A 3 -15.43 -5.23 25.34
C LEU A 3 -15.01 -4.65 26.70
N ASN A 4 -14.34 -5.42 27.55
CA ASN A 4 -14.02 -4.94 28.91
C ASN A 4 -13.07 -3.74 28.89
N ASP A 5 -12.13 -3.69 27.93
CA ASP A 5 -11.23 -2.56 27.76
C ASP A 5 -12.03 -1.30 27.38
N PHE A 6 -12.98 -1.45 26.44
CA PHE A 6 -13.86 -0.37 26.02
C PHE A 6 -14.75 0.14 27.15
N LEU A 7 -15.41 -0.77 27.89
CA LEU A 7 -16.26 -0.39 29.01
C LEU A 7 -15.46 0.35 30.08
N THR A 8 -14.26 -0.13 30.40
CA THR A 8 -13.40 0.47 31.43
C THR A 8 -12.89 1.83 31.00
N LYS A 9 -12.45 1.96 29.75
CA LYS A 9 -11.76 3.15 29.25
C LYS A 9 -12.72 4.26 28.80
N GLU A 10 -13.81 3.91 28.14
CA GLU A 10 -14.69 4.86 27.45
C GLU A 10 -16.04 5.06 28.17
N LEU A 11 -16.37 4.17 29.12
CA LEU A 11 -17.65 4.15 29.82
C LEU A 11 -17.51 4.07 31.35
N ASP A 12 -16.35 4.45 31.89
CA ASP A 12 -16.05 4.47 33.33
C ASP A 12 -16.30 3.12 34.05
N GLY A 13 -16.10 2.01 33.34
CA GLY A 13 -16.38 0.67 33.86
C GLY A 13 -17.87 0.32 33.92
N ARG A 14 -18.76 1.16 33.38
CA ARG A 14 -20.20 0.88 33.33
C ARG A 14 -20.46 -0.42 32.59
N GLY A 15 -21.21 -1.33 33.22
CA GLY A 15 -21.51 -2.65 32.67
C GLY A 15 -20.40 -3.68 32.82
N VAL A 16 -19.24 -3.34 33.42
CA VAL A 16 -18.22 -4.34 33.78
C VAL A 16 -18.70 -5.16 34.98
N VAL A 17 -18.62 -6.48 34.85
CA VAL A 17 -18.92 -7.45 35.92
C VAL A 17 -17.84 -8.53 35.88
N ASP A 18 -17.46 -9.08 37.04
CA ASP A 18 -16.41 -10.11 37.15
C ASP A 18 -16.64 -11.33 36.25
N THR A 19 -17.89 -11.61 35.90
CA THR A 19 -18.28 -12.74 35.04
C THR A 19 -18.41 -12.38 33.56
N ASN A 20 -18.16 -11.12 33.17
CA ASN A 20 -18.28 -10.71 31.78
C ASN A 20 -17.22 -11.37 30.91
N ARG A 21 -17.70 -12.06 29.87
CA ARG A 21 -16.83 -12.56 28.80
C ARG A 21 -16.35 -11.37 27.95
N SER A 22 -15.05 -11.09 27.97
CA SER A 22 -14.45 -10.05 27.14
C SER A 22 -14.34 -10.54 25.69
N VAL A 23 -15.25 -10.10 24.84
CA VAL A 23 -15.29 -10.39 23.39
C VAL A 23 -14.76 -9.24 22.55
N LEU A 24 -14.58 -9.45 21.26
CA LEU A 24 -14.32 -8.37 20.33
C LEU A 24 -15.53 -7.43 20.26
N LEU A 25 -15.27 -6.15 20.03
CA LEU A 25 -16.34 -5.16 19.94
C LEU A 25 -17.33 -5.48 18.82
N GLU A 26 -16.84 -5.93 17.66
CA GLU A 26 -17.69 -6.35 16.56
C GLU A 26 -18.71 -7.44 16.96
N GLU A 27 -18.29 -8.43 17.76
CA GLU A 27 -19.17 -9.47 18.29
C GLU A 27 -20.17 -8.90 19.32
N PHE A 28 -19.71 -7.98 20.17
CA PHE A 28 -20.56 -7.31 21.15
C PHE A 28 -21.67 -6.49 20.50
N PHE A 29 -21.35 -5.66 19.50
CA PHE A 29 -22.32 -4.77 18.87
C PHE A 29 -23.36 -5.51 18.02
N LYS A 30 -23.09 -6.76 17.61
CA LYS A 30 -24.09 -7.64 16.97
C LYS A 30 -25.26 -7.98 17.91
N ASP A 31 -24.98 -8.25 19.18
CA ASP A 31 -26.01 -8.49 20.20
C ASP A 31 -25.56 -8.06 21.61
N PRO A 32 -25.65 -6.77 21.95
CA PRO A 32 -25.17 -6.25 23.24
C PRO A 32 -25.86 -6.89 24.45
N LYS A 33 -27.12 -7.32 24.29
CA LYS A 33 -27.95 -7.90 25.36
C LYS A 33 -27.43 -9.26 25.83
N LYS A 34 -26.69 -9.97 24.98
CA LYS A 34 -26.04 -11.24 25.32
C LYS A 34 -24.89 -11.05 26.31
N TYR A 35 -24.23 -9.90 26.28
CA TYR A 35 -23.03 -9.61 27.06
C TYR A 35 -23.31 -8.72 28.28
N ILE A 36 -24.24 -7.77 28.18
CA ILE A 36 -24.66 -6.93 29.30
C ILE A 36 -26.08 -7.32 29.73
N ARG A 37 -26.18 -8.06 30.83
CA ARG A 37 -27.46 -8.54 31.37
C ARG A 37 -28.26 -7.46 32.09
N ASP A 38 -27.56 -6.49 32.67
CA ASP A 38 -28.21 -5.35 33.32
C ASP A 38 -28.82 -4.43 32.25
N LYS A 39 -30.16 -4.42 32.20
CA LYS A 39 -30.92 -3.63 31.23
C LYS A 39 -30.80 -2.12 31.46
N GLY A 40 -30.57 -1.68 32.69
CA GLY A 40 -30.37 -0.27 33.04
C GLY A 40 -29.01 0.20 32.54
N ALA A 41 -27.96 -0.52 32.93
CA ALA A 41 -26.60 -0.23 32.47
C ALA A 41 -26.50 -0.27 30.93
N LEU A 42 -27.12 -1.26 30.29
CA LEU A 42 -27.10 -1.36 28.83
C LEU A 42 -27.79 -0.15 28.16
N LYS A 43 -28.93 0.31 28.70
CA LYS A 43 -29.61 1.50 28.15
C LYS A 43 -28.75 2.75 28.26
N GLU A 44 -28.09 2.94 29.40
CA GLU A 44 -27.21 4.09 29.62
C GLU A 44 -25.97 4.03 28.71
N ILE A 45 -25.37 2.84 28.56
CA ILE A 45 -24.28 2.62 27.60
C ILE A 45 -24.74 2.96 26.19
N GLN A 46 -25.90 2.46 25.74
CA GLN A 46 -26.43 2.74 24.40
C GLN A 46 -26.78 4.20 24.17
N ALA A 47 -27.12 4.94 25.22
CA ALA A 47 -27.37 6.37 25.16
C ALA A 47 -26.08 7.22 25.19
N SER A 48 -24.93 6.61 25.50
CA SER A 48 -23.67 7.34 25.58
C SER A 48 -23.11 7.70 24.20
N ASP A 49 -22.49 8.87 24.12
CA ASP A 49 -21.80 9.32 22.91
C ASP A 49 -20.62 8.40 22.53
N ALA A 50 -19.90 7.87 23.52
CA ALA A 50 -18.81 6.92 23.30
C ALA A 50 -19.28 5.64 22.59
N TYR A 51 -20.44 5.09 22.97
CA TYR A 51 -21.05 3.95 22.29
C TYR A 51 -21.45 4.29 20.86
N LEU A 52 -22.09 5.44 20.64
CA LEU A 52 -22.50 5.87 19.29
C LEU A 52 -21.30 6.09 18.36
N ARG A 53 -20.22 6.67 18.86
CA ARG A 53 -18.96 6.82 18.13
C ARG A 53 -18.35 5.47 17.78
N ALA A 54 -18.30 4.53 18.73
CA ALA A 54 -17.75 3.20 18.49
C ALA A 54 -18.57 2.40 17.46
N VAL A 55 -19.91 2.46 17.54
CA VAL A 55 -20.79 1.84 16.55
C VAL A 55 -20.58 2.44 15.16
N ARG A 56 -20.45 3.77 15.07
CA ARG A 56 -20.17 4.43 13.79
C ARG A 56 -18.83 3.98 13.21
N ALA A 57 -17.76 4.04 13.99
CA ALA A 57 -16.44 3.65 13.54
C ALA A 57 -16.40 2.20 13.06
N LEU A 58 -17.05 1.27 13.77
CA LEU A 58 -17.13 -0.12 13.34
C LEU A 58 -17.96 -0.31 12.07
N ARG A 59 -19.06 0.45 11.91
CA ARG A 59 -19.81 0.43 10.65
C ARG A 59 -18.92 0.89 9.49
N GLU A 60 -18.19 2.00 9.67
CA GLU A 60 -17.28 2.51 8.65
C GLU A 60 -16.16 1.49 8.33
N GLU A 61 -15.59 0.84 9.34
CA GLU A 61 -14.60 -0.24 9.14
C GLU A 61 -15.20 -1.43 8.37
N MET A 62 -16.41 -1.87 8.74
CA MET A 62 -17.11 -2.98 8.06
C MET A 62 -17.48 -2.64 6.61
N ASP A 63 -17.93 -1.41 6.35
CA ASP A 63 -18.28 -0.94 5.01
C ASP A 63 -17.02 -0.93 4.10
N MET A 64 -15.85 -0.54 4.64
CA MET A 64 -14.56 -0.60 3.94
C MET A 64 -14.09 -2.04 3.73
N GLU A 65 -14.30 -2.94 4.70
CA GLU A 65 -13.97 -4.36 4.56
C GLU A 65 -14.84 -5.04 3.50
N GLU A 66 -16.14 -4.70 3.44
CA GLU A 66 -17.05 -5.18 2.39
C GLU A 66 -16.57 -4.76 1.00
N ASP A 67 -16.18 -3.49 0.84
CA ASP A 67 -15.62 -2.98 -0.42
C ASP A 67 -14.31 -3.69 -0.79
N LEU A 68 -13.43 -3.94 0.18
CA LEU A 68 -12.19 -4.70 -0.02
C LEU A 68 -12.47 -6.12 -0.51
N ILE A 69 -13.45 -6.81 0.09
CA ILE A 69 -13.85 -8.16 -0.32
C ILE A 69 -14.39 -8.14 -1.76
N LYS A 70 -15.25 -7.18 -2.10
CA LYS A 70 -15.79 -7.03 -3.47
C LYS A 70 -14.68 -6.78 -4.48
N LEU A 71 -13.76 -5.86 -4.20
CA LEU A 71 -12.63 -5.56 -5.06
C LEU A 71 -11.73 -6.79 -5.23
N HIS A 72 -11.40 -7.48 -4.13
CA HIS A 72 -10.57 -8.68 -4.16
C HIS A 72 -11.22 -9.82 -4.97
N TYR A 73 -12.53 -10.03 -4.81
CA TYR A 73 -13.29 -11.02 -5.59
C TYR A 73 -13.26 -10.72 -7.09
N ASN A 74 -13.25 -9.44 -7.47
CA ASN A 74 -13.11 -8.97 -8.85
C ASN A 74 -11.64 -8.86 -9.32
N HIS A 75 -10.67 -9.38 -8.55
CA HIS A 75 -9.23 -9.30 -8.83
C HIS A 75 -8.68 -7.86 -8.95
N LEU A 76 -9.35 -6.89 -8.31
CA LEU A 76 -8.98 -5.48 -8.30
C LEU A 76 -8.13 -5.13 -7.07
N SER A 77 -6.89 -5.63 -7.03
CA SER A 77 -5.94 -5.38 -5.94
C SER A 77 -4.99 -4.21 -6.20
N THR A 78 -5.09 -3.56 -7.36
CA THR A 78 -4.18 -2.47 -7.76
C THR A 78 -4.94 -1.27 -8.30
N LEU A 79 -4.33 -0.08 -8.20
CA LEU A 79 -4.88 1.14 -8.77
C LEU A 79 -5.02 1.08 -10.31
N PHE A 80 -4.11 0.36 -10.97
CA PHE A 80 -4.22 0.06 -12.40
C PHE A 80 -5.45 -0.81 -12.69
N GLY A 81 -5.68 -1.86 -11.90
CA GLY A 81 -6.92 -2.65 -11.97
C GLY A 81 -8.16 -1.79 -11.79
N TRP A 82 -8.18 -0.89 -10.80
CA TRP A 82 -9.27 0.06 -10.60
C TRP A 82 -9.50 0.98 -11.81
N SER A 83 -8.44 1.39 -12.51
CA SER A 83 -8.58 2.21 -13.74
C SER A 83 -9.29 1.47 -14.88
N LEU A 84 -9.18 0.13 -14.90
CA LEU A 84 -9.80 -0.75 -15.89
C LEU A 84 -11.15 -1.33 -15.41
N ALA A 85 -11.55 -1.07 -14.17
CA ALA A 85 -12.78 -1.61 -13.60
C ALA A 85 -14.02 -1.09 -14.36
N THR A 86 -15.01 -1.97 -14.53
CA THR A 86 -16.28 -1.63 -15.18
C THR A 86 -17.10 -0.67 -14.31
N ALA A 87 -18.01 0.09 -14.93
CA ALA A 87 -18.91 0.98 -14.20
C ALA A 87 -19.75 0.25 -13.15
N GLU A 88 -20.12 -1.00 -13.41
CA GLU A 88 -20.84 -1.87 -12.48
C GLU A 88 -20.02 -2.16 -11.22
N ILE A 89 -18.75 -2.57 -11.38
CA ILE A 89 -17.87 -2.84 -10.22
C ILE A 89 -17.63 -1.54 -9.44
N LYS A 90 -17.39 -0.42 -10.14
CA LYS A 90 -17.23 0.89 -9.50
C LYS A 90 -18.47 1.35 -8.74
N ALA A 91 -19.66 0.98 -9.19
CA ALA A 91 -20.92 1.28 -8.51
C ALA A 91 -21.22 0.34 -7.34
N SER A 92 -20.60 -0.85 -7.30
CA SER A 92 -20.79 -1.84 -6.21
C SER A 92 -20.06 -1.47 -4.90
N VAL A 93 -19.08 -0.56 -5.00
CA VAL A 93 -18.22 -0.06 -3.92
C VAL A 93 -18.84 1.20 -3.32
N HIS A 94 -18.65 1.44 -2.02
CA HIS A 94 -19.15 2.65 -1.37
C HIS A 94 -18.55 3.92 -1.97
N GLU A 95 -19.33 5.00 -1.94
CA GLU A 95 -18.96 6.28 -2.54
C GLU A 95 -17.65 6.85 -2.00
N ILE A 96 -17.38 6.67 -0.70
CA ILE A 96 -16.13 7.13 -0.05
C ILE A 96 -14.93 6.40 -0.66
N THR A 97 -14.97 5.07 -0.70
CA THR A 97 -13.90 4.24 -1.27
C THR A 97 -13.68 4.55 -2.75
N ARG A 98 -14.77 4.66 -3.52
CA ARG A 98 -14.72 5.03 -4.94
C ARG A 98 -14.04 6.39 -5.15
N SER A 99 -14.47 7.40 -4.39
CA SER A 99 -13.93 8.76 -4.48
C SER A 99 -12.45 8.81 -4.10
N PHE A 100 -12.03 8.03 -3.10
CA PHE A 100 -10.63 7.91 -2.69
C PHE A 100 -9.76 7.29 -3.79
N LEU A 101 -10.22 6.19 -4.40
CA LEU A 101 -9.49 5.52 -5.48
C LEU A 101 -9.41 6.36 -6.75
N ASP A 102 -10.49 7.08 -7.08
CA ASP A 102 -10.52 8.01 -8.22
C ASP A 102 -9.59 9.22 -7.97
N ALA A 103 -9.56 9.77 -6.76
CA ALA A 103 -8.63 10.82 -6.39
C ALA A 103 -7.16 10.36 -6.48
N ALA A 104 -6.85 9.15 -5.98
CA ALA A 104 -5.52 8.57 -6.10
C ALA A 104 -5.12 8.34 -7.58
N LEU A 105 -6.06 7.94 -8.44
CA LEU A 105 -5.82 7.82 -9.88
C LEU A 105 -5.48 9.16 -10.53
N GLU A 106 -6.20 10.22 -10.17
CA GLU A 106 -5.94 11.56 -10.68
C GLU A 106 -4.59 12.11 -10.20
N GLU A 107 -4.18 11.85 -8.95
CA GLU A 107 -2.83 12.18 -8.46
C GLU A 107 -1.74 11.48 -9.28
N VAL A 108 -1.90 10.17 -9.57
CA VAL A 108 -0.92 9.43 -10.39
C VAL A 108 -0.86 9.94 -11.84
N ARG A 109 -1.97 10.47 -12.38
CA ARG A 109 -2.03 11.05 -13.73
C ARG A 109 -1.41 12.44 -13.83
N ASN A 110 -1.29 13.15 -12.71
CA ASN A 110 -0.70 14.49 -12.64
C ASN A 110 0.74 14.40 -12.10
N PRO A 111 1.76 14.22 -12.96
CA PRO A 111 3.16 14.10 -12.54
C PRO A 111 3.75 15.38 -11.89
N THR A 112 2.94 16.41 -11.70
CA THR A 112 3.33 17.77 -11.28
C THR A 112 4.02 17.83 -9.91
N THR A 113 3.91 16.80 -9.05
CA THR A 113 4.46 16.84 -7.68
C THR A 113 5.77 16.04 -7.48
N THR A 114 6.16 15.16 -8.40
CA THR A 114 7.36 14.31 -8.24
C THR A 114 8.38 14.47 -9.38
N GLY A 115 8.09 15.34 -10.35
CA GLY A 115 8.83 15.50 -11.60
C GLY A 115 9.88 16.61 -11.62
N ALA A 116 10.51 16.97 -10.50
CA ALA A 116 11.90 17.37 -10.62
C ALA A 116 12.65 16.07 -10.89
N SER A 117 12.80 15.68 -12.16
CA SER A 117 13.86 14.72 -12.46
C SER A 117 15.11 15.36 -11.87
N GLU A 118 15.70 14.76 -10.83
CA GLU A 118 17.09 15.03 -10.51
C GLU A 118 17.81 14.67 -11.80
N LYS A 119 18.07 15.67 -12.64
CA LYS A 119 19.02 15.53 -13.73
C LYS A 119 20.29 15.17 -12.99
N LEU A 120 20.66 13.89 -13.02
CA LEU A 120 21.94 13.41 -12.49
C LEU A 120 23.04 13.93 -13.43
N GLU A 121 23.20 15.24 -13.43
CA GLU A 121 24.19 15.98 -14.19
C GLU A 121 25.56 15.52 -13.69
N GLY A 122 26.26 14.75 -14.53
CA GLY A 122 27.57 14.18 -14.24
C GLY A 122 27.66 12.66 -14.17
N TYR A 123 26.58 11.89 -13.97
CA TYR A 123 26.69 10.43 -13.77
C TYR A 123 26.90 9.62 -15.07
N TYR A 124 26.62 10.22 -16.24
CA TYR A 124 26.76 9.58 -17.57
C TYR A 124 27.86 10.17 -18.45
N GLU A 125 28.66 11.12 -17.95
CA GLU A 125 29.75 11.70 -18.74
C GLU A 125 30.80 10.65 -19.11
N SER A 126 31.07 9.68 -18.25
CA SER A 126 32.02 8.59 -18.54
C SER A 126 31.54 7.67 -19.67
N VAL A 127 30.22 7.47 -19.82
CA VAL A 127 29.62 6.68 -20.88
C VAL A 127 29.63 7.44 -22.21
N TYR A 128 29.32 8.74 -22.19
CA TYR A 128 29.34 9.59 -23.38
C TYR A 128 30.77 9.94 -23.85
N ASN A 129 31.73 10.03 -22.93
CA ASN A 129 33.14 10.30 -23.23
C ASN A 129 33.97 9.01 -23.41
N ALA A 130 33.35 7.83 -23.34
CA ALA A 130 34.05 6.57 -23.57
C ALA A 130 34.59 6.51 -25.01
N ARG A 131 35.90 6.36 -25.14
CA ARG A 131 36.58 6.21 -26.43
C ARG A 131 36.84 4.73 -26.71
N TRP A 132 36.57 4.32 -27.95
CA TRP A 132 36.87 2.96 -28.40
C TRP A 132 38.38 2.73 -28.41
N SER A 133 38.83 1.60 -27.88
CA SER A 133 40.21 1.11 -28.01
C SER A 133 40.18 -0.37 -28.36
N HIS A 134 41.22 -0.86 -29.02
CA HIS A 134 41.37 -2.27 -29.39
C HIS A 134 42.77 -2.76 -29.06
N VAL A 135 42.89 -4.07 -28.87
CA VAL A 135 44.15 -4.72 -28.53
C VAL A 135 44.73 -5.38 -29.79
N VAL A 136 46.02 -5.19 -30.02
CA VAL A 136 46.76 -5.84 -31.11
C VAL A 136 47.91 -6.64 -30.52
N GLU A 137 48.04 -7.89 -30.96
CA GLU A 137 49.18 -8.75 -30.61
C GLU A 137 50.42 -8.33 -31.39
N LEU A 138 51.54 -8.17 -30.69
CA LEU A 138 52.82 -7.87 -31.32
C LEU A 138 53.43 -9.14 -31.95
N PRO A 139 53.91 -9.09 -33.21
CA PRO A 139 54.53 -10.25 -33.83
C PRO A 139 55.89 -10.53 -33.16
N ASP A 140 55.87 -11.61 -32.40
CA ASP A 140 56.94 -12.29 -31.65
C ASP A 140 58.39 -11.97 -32.07
N SER A 141 59.08 -11.10 -31.32
CA SER A 141 60.54 -11.01 -31.36
C SER A 141 61.14 -11.81 -30.20
N LYS A 142 61.22 -13.14 -30.40
CA LYS A 142 62.09 -14.07 -29.65
C LYS A 142 62.26 -13.77 -28.15
N LYS A 143 61.18 -13.77 -27.38
CA LYS A 143 61.15 -14.00 -25.93
C LYS A 143 59.69 -14.18 -25.52
N LYS A 144 59.40 -15.28 -24.80
CA LYS A 144 58.06 -15.72 -24.36
C LYS A 144 57.35 -14.70 -23.46
N GLU A 145 56.76 -13.68 -24.05
CA GLU A 145 55.72 -12.87 -23.43
C GLU A 145 54.80 -12.40 -24.56
N MET A 146 53.57 -12.91 -24.62
CA MET A 146 52.56 -12.43 -25.56
C MET A 146 52.15 -11.01 -25.15
N GLY A 147 52.89 -10.02 -25.65
CA GLY A 147 52.62 -8.61 -25.41
C GLY A 147 51.42 -8.14 -26.23
N MET A 148 50.43 -7.59 -25.54
CA MET A 148 49.24 -6.98 -26.11
C MET A 148 49.34 -5.46 -25.96
N GLU A 149 49.26 -4.72 -27.07
CA GLU A 149 49.27 -3.25 -27.05
C GLU A 149 47.86 -2.72 -27.33
N VAL A 150 47.41 -1.75 -26.50
CA VAL A 150 46.10 -1.11 -26.64
C VAL A 150 46.25 0.11 -27.54
N HIS A 151 45.54 0.13 -28.67
CA HIS A 151 45.47 1.27 -29.58
C HIS A 151 44.08 1.91 -29.53
N GLU A 152 44.06 3.24 -29.46
CA GLU A 152 42.84 4.04 -29.53
C GLU A 152 42.21 3.96 -30.93
N GLY A 153 40.88 3.90 -30.99
CA GLY A 153 40.10 3.80 -32.23
C GLY A 153 39.68 2.37 -32.60
N LYS A 154 39.06 2.24 -33.78
CA LYS A 154 38.58 0.96 -34.32
C LYS A 154 39.72 0.20 -35.02
N PRO A 155 39.79 -1.14 -34.90
CA PRO A 155 40.81 -1.93 -35.58
C PRO A 155 40.67 -1.82 -37.10
N LYS A 156 41.80 -1.83 -37.83
CA LYS A 156 41.82 -1.80 -39.30
C LYS A 156 41.16 -3.01 -39.94
N LYS A 157 41.12 -4.15 -39.23
CA LYS A 157 40.37 -5.35 -39.60
C LYS A 157 39.52 -5.75 -38.41
N SER A 158 38.21 -5.70 -38.55
CA SER A 158 37.27 -6.35 -37.64
C SER A 158 37.24 -7.84 -37.94
N TRP A 159 37.16 -8.68 -36.91
CA TRP A 159 36.81 -10.08 -37.10
C TRP A 159 35.38 -10.14 -37.65
N THR A 160 35.16 -10.95 -38.70
CA THR A 160 33.83 -11.32 -39.19
C THR A 160 33.39 -12.60 -38.50
#